data_AF-A0A9P5ZYU7-F1
#
_entry.id   AF-A0A9P5ZYU7-F1
#
_cell.length_a   1.000
_cell.length_b   1.000
_cell.length_c   1.000
_cell.angle_alpha   90.00
_cell.angle_beta   90.00
_cell.angle_gamma   90.00
#
_symmetry.space_group_name_H-M   'P 1'
#
loop_
_entity.id
_entity.type
_entity.pdbx_description
1 polymer ?
#
loop_
_entity_poly.entity_id
_entity_poly.type
_entity_poly.pdbx_seq_one_letter_code
_entity_poly.pdbx_strand_id
1 'polypeptide(L)'
;MPSHQTKVTLRSTKPQKTRSWPTEQRASIAMISIKPQLVHARPFNIMQKQLSIMLSSEMPGRDCCQSCNDPVTVSGWLAWTTKLHSKFAALMKGNTTTFTEGLYQGYVVSCQKDKICDAIIELEGLQNATTHCLDGILQLAGVGKDLDKVQHLNRLIREALSWLEDIMCYIVGGYSEVIEMYTKRRLLYQAFM
;
A
#
# COMPACT_ATOMS: atom_id res chain seq x y z
N MET A 1 14.01 -52.88 7.43
CA MET A 1 12.89 -52.17 8.08
C MET A 1 11.81 -51.97 7.02
N PRO A 2 10.61 -52.52 7.19
CA PRO A 2 9.63 -52.65 6.10
C PRO A 2 8.84 -51.37 5.87
N SER A 3 8.71 -51.01 4.60
CA SER A 3 7.95 -49.88 4.07
C SER A 3 6.47 -50.24 3.97
N HIS A 4 5.61 -49.51 4.67
CA HIS A 4 4.16 -49.60 4.51
C HIS A 4 3.70 -48.63 3.41
N GLN A 5 3.28 -49.16 2.26
CA GLN A 5 2.56 -48.41 1.24
C GLN A 5 1.05 -48.52 1.50
N THR A 6 0.41 -47.39 1.79
CA THR A 6 -1.04 -47.29 1.97
C THR A 6 -1.70 -46.98 0.63
N LYS A 7 -2.38 -47.98 0.06
CA LYS A 7 -3.15 -47.90 -1.18
C LYS A 7 -4.55 -47.35 -0.86
N VAL A 8 -4.81 -46.08 -1.21
CA VAL A 8 -6.13 -45.45 -1.05
C VAL A 8 -6.93 -45.58 -2.34
N THR A 9 -8.05 -46.30 -2.26
CA THR A 9 -9.01 -46.53 -3.36
C THR A 9 -10.00 -45.36 -3.43
N LEU A 10 -9.92 -44.54 -4.49
CA LEU A 10 -10.91 -43.52 -4.81
C LEU A 10 -12.16 -44.16 -5.44
N ARG A 11 -13.30 -44.07 -4.75
CA ARG A 11 -14.61 -44.44 -5.31
C ARG A 11 -15.14 -43.31 -6.18
N SER A 12 -15.44 -43.67 -7.42
CA SER A 12 -16.15 -42.88 -8.42
C SER A 12 -17.64 -42.88 -8.12
N THR A 13 -18.24 -41.69 -8.00
CA THR A 13 -19.69 -41.48 -7.95
C THR A 13 -20.08 -40.35 -8.92
N LYS A 14 -20.68 -40.75 -10.04
CA LYS A 14 -21.67 -39.99 -10.83
C LYS A 14 -22.96 -40.86 -10.81
N PRO A 15 -24.18 -40.39 -11.15
CA PRO A 15 -24.55 -39.17 -11.88
C PRO A 15 -25.84 -38.46 -11.35
N GLN A 16 -26.37 -37.53 -12.16
CA GLN A 16 -27.76 -37.03 -12.23
C GLN A 16 -28.22 -35.94 -11.25
N LYS A 17 -28.60 -34.77 -11.79
CA LYS A 17 -30.02 -34.44 -12.07
C LYS A 17 -30.12 -33.18 -12.94
N THR A 18 -30.65 -33.34 -14.14
CA THR A 18 -31.09 -32.25 -15.02
C THR A 18 -32.30 -31.56 -14.40
N ARG A 19 -32.20 -30.26 -14.10
CA ARG A 19 -33.35 -29.38 -13.83
C ARG A 19 -33.60 -28.52 -15.06
N SER A 20 -34.67 -28.87 -15.78
CA SER A 20 -35.31 -28.00 -16.76
C SER A 20 -35.88 -26.77 -16.05
N TRP A 21 -35.66 -25.59 -16.62
CA TRP A 21 -36.29 -24.35 -16.20
C TRP A 21 -37.48 -24.04 -17.13
N PRO A 22 -38.62 -23.59 -16.59
CA PRO A 22 -39.75 -23.18 -17.39
C PRO A 22 -39.50 -21.84 -18.08
N THR A 23 -39.91 -21.79 -19.34
CA THR A 23 -40.09 -20.62 -20.18
C THR A 23 -41.13 -19.66 -19.58
N GLU A 24 -40.98 -18.37 -19.90
CA GLU A 24 -42.00 -17.31 -19.78
C GLU A 24 -42.39 -16.84 -18.37
N GLN A 25 -41.70 -15.79 -17.91
CA GLN A 25 -42.39 -14.57 -17.48
C GLN A 25 -41.64 -13.33 -18.01
N ARG A 26 -42.23 -12.70 -19.02
CA ARG A 26 -41.99 -11.31 -19.39
C ARG A 26 -42.39 -10.42 -18.21
N ALA A 27 -41.43 -10.08 -17.35
CA ALA A 27 -41.56 -8.97 -16.44
C ALA A 27 -41.02 -7.72 -17.15
N SER A 28 -41.89 -6.72 -17.25
CA SER A 28 -41.64 -5.39 -17.79
C SER A 28 -40.29 -4.84 -17.34
N ILE A 29 -39.43 -4.53 -18.31
CA ILE A 29 -38.27 -3.67 -18.13
C ILE A 29 -38.82 -2.28 -17.83
N ALA A 30 -39.07 -2.01 -16.55
CA ALA A 30 -39.08 -0.64 -16.07
C ALA A 30 -37.68 -0.11 -16.36
N MET A 31 -37.58 0.83 -17.31
CA MET A 31 -36.38 1.63 -17.49
C MET A 31 -36.14 2.39 -16.19
N ILE A 32 -35.39 1.80 -15.28
CA ILE A 32 -34.70 2.54 -14.25
C ILE A 32 -33.69 3.36 -15.02
N SER A 33 -34.09 4.60 -15.32
CA SER A 33 -33.19 5.69 -15.70
C SER A 33 -32.22 5.86 -14.53
N ILE A 34 -31.19 5.03 -14.50
CA ILE A 34 -29.99 5.25 -13.69
C ILE A 34 -29.38 6.50 -14.32
N LYS A 35 -29.81 7.67 -13.81
CA LYS A 35 -29.05 8.90 -14.01
C LYS A 35 -27.61 8.54 -13.63
N PRO A 36 -26.63 8.71 -14.52
CA PRO A 36 -25.25 8.71 -14.07
C PRO A 36 -25.19 9.82 -13.03
N GLN A 37 -25.19 9.43 -11.75
CA GLN A 37 -24.73 10.27 -10.67
C GLN A 37 -23.32 10.61 -11.10
N LEU A 38 -23.19 11.81 -11.65
CA LEU A 38 -21.95 12.44 -11.99
C LEU A 38 -21.16 12.38 -10.69
N VAL A 39 -20.31 11.36 -10.56
CA VAL A 39 -19.37 11.26 -9.46
C VAL A 39 -18.50 12.47 -9.70
N HIS A 40 -18.83 13.55 -8.99
CA HIS A 40 -18.03 14.75 -8.96
C HIS A 40 -16.62 14.25 -8.73
N ALA A 41 -15.77 14.39 -9.75
CA ALA A 41 -14.34 14.26 -9.59
C ALA A 41 -14.01 15.25 -8.47
N ARG A 42 -13.91 14.74 -7.23
CA ARG A 42 -13.57 15.55 -6.07
C ARG A 42 -12.25 16.21 -6.44
N PRO A 43 -12.11 17.53 -6.26
CA PRO A 43 -10.89 18.23 -6.62
C PRO A 43 -9.76 17.73 -5.72
N PHE A 44 -9.05 16.71 -6.19
CA PHE A 44 -7.88 16.09 -5.55
C PHE A 44 -6.79 17.12 -5.24
N ASN A 45 -6.84 18.28 -5.90
CA ASN A 45 -5.89 19.40 -5.76
C ASN A 45 -6.02 20.23 -4.48
N ILE A 46 -7.16 20.20 -3.75
CA ILE A 46 -7.31 21.02 -2.54
C ILE A 46 -6.75 20.30 -1.31
N MET A 47 -6.95 18.98 -1.22
CA MET A 47 -6.45 18.20 -0.08
C MET A 47 -4.92 18.05 -0.12
N GLN A 48 -4.32 18.00 -1.31
CA GLN A 48 -2.87 17.99 -1.46
C GLN A 48 -2.23 19.27 -0.89
N LYS A 49 -2.89 20.43 -1.01
CA LYS A 49 -2.41 21.69 -0.41
C LYS A 49 -2.49 21.69 1.11
N GLN A 50 -3.57 21.17 1.72
CA GLN A 50 -3.65 21.12 3.18
C GLN A 50 -2.75 20.06 3.82
N LEU A 51 -2.60 18.89 3.20
CA LEU A 51 -1.60 17.90 3.61
C LEU A 51 -0.18 18.44 3.45
N SER A 52 0.11 19.12 2.33
CA SER A 52 1.39 19.77 2.12
C SER A 52 1.62 20.92 3.11
N ILE A 53 0.61 21.70 3.51
CA ILE A 53 0.74 22.72 4.56
C ILE A 53 0.95 22.11 5.94
N MET A 54 0.23 21.04 6.30
CA MET A 54 0.43 20.35 7.59
C MET A 54 1.79 19.63 7.67
N LEU A 55 2.28 19.06 6.56
CA LEU A 55 3.59 18.41 6.50
C LEU A 55 4.76 19.40 6.29
N SER A 56 4.50 20.59 5.72
CA SER A 56 5.53 21.62 5.52
C SER A 56 5.66 22.60 6.69
N SER A 57 4.69 22.66 7.61
CA SER A 57 4.70 23.62 8.72
C SER A 57 5.67 23.26 9.86
N GLU A 58 6.25 22.06 9.90
CA GLU A 58 7.19 21.62 10.93
C GLU A 58 8.36 20.80 10.39
N MET A 59 8.88 21.16 9.21
CA MET A 59 10.20 20.70 8.80
C MET A 59 11.22 21.80 9.14
N PRO A 60 11.88 21.77 10.32
CA PRO A 60 12.99 22.67 10.60
C PRO A 60 14.01 22.53 9.47
N GLY A 61 14.51 23.68 9.03
CA GLY A 61 15.37 23.85 7.86
C GLY A 61 16.32 22.67 7.68
N ARG A 62 16.15 21.96 6.56
CA ARG A 62 17.07 20.93 6.12
C ARG A 62 18.34 21.66 5.68
N ASP A 63 19.21 21.93 6.65
CA ASP A 63 20.51 22.56 6.44
C ASP A 63 21.26 21.80 5.34
N CYS A 64 21.59 22.52 4.27
CA CYS A 64 22.10 22.03 2.99
C CYS A 64 23.54 21.48 3.05
N CYS A 65 23.96 20.89 4.18
CA CYS A 65 25.30 20.38 4.41
C CYS A 65 25.30 18.87 4.71
N GLN A 66 24.48 18.09 3.98
CA GLN A 66 24.48 16.62 4.07
C GLN A 66 25.66 15.95 3.32
N SER A 67 26.60 16.71 2.75
CA SER A 67 27.55 16.21 1.75
C SER A 67 28.89 15.67 2.30
N CYS A 68 29.00 15.33 3.59
CA CYS A 68 30.28 14.87 4.15
C CYS A 68 30.41 13.34 4.21
N ASN A 69 29.30 12.59 4.12
CA ASN A 69 29.29 11.13 4.37
C ASN A 69 28.67 10.30 3.22
N ASP A 70 28.49 10.90 2.04
CA ASP A 70 27.97 10.15 0.90
C ASP A 70 28.98 9.07 0.46
N PRO A 71 28.55 7.82 0.22
CA PRO A 71 29.43 6.80 -0.29
C PRO A 71 30.04 7.18 -1.65
N VAL A 72 31.35 7.07 -1.78
CA VAL A 72 32.05 7.29 -3.07
C VAL A 72 32.05 6.07 -3.98
N THR A 73 31.51 4.94 -3.51
CA THR A 73 31.50 3.66 -4.24
C THR A 73 30.09 3.08 -4.33
N VAL A 74 29.81 2.38 -5.42
CA VAL A 74 28.54 1.66 -5.64
C VAL A 74 28.27 0.66 -4.52
N SER A 75 29.29 -0.08 -4.07
CA SER A 75 29.17 -1.03 -2.97
C SER A 75 28.76 -0.36 -1.65
N GLY A 76 29.26 0.85 -1.38
CA GLY A 76 28.85 1.65 -0.24
C GLY A 76 27.38 2.06 -0.30
N TRP A 77 26.89 2.50 -1.45
CA TRP A 77 25.46 2.80 -1.67
C TRP A 77 24.57 1.56 -1.53
N LEU A 78 25.01 0.41 -2.03
CA LEU A 78 24.27 -0.86 -1.88
C LEU A 78 24.23 -1.33 -0.43
N ALA A 79 25.31 -1.16 0.32
CA ALA A 79 25.33 -1.45 1.75
C ALA A 79 24.36 -0.54 2.52
N TRP A 80 24.29 0.75 2.15
CA TRP A 80 23.30 1.67 2.71
C TRP A 80 21.86 1.26 2.34
N THR A 81 21.61 0.94 1.07
CA THR A 81 20.29 0.44 0.62
C THR A 81 19.86 -0.81 1.40
N THR A 82 20.81 -1.72 1.70
CA THR A 82 20.54 -2.91 2.52
C THR A 82 20.10 -2.52 3.93
N LYS A 83 20.73 -1.53 4.56
CA LYS A 83 20.30 -0.99 5.87
C LYS A 83 18.89 -0.37 5.79
N LEU A 84 18.60 0.38 4.72
CA LEU A 84 17.26 0.96 4.50
C LEU A 84 16.20 -0.13 4.33
N HIS A 85 16.50 -1.18 3.57
CA HIS A 85 15.62 -2.34 3.41
C HIS A 85 15.35 -3.03 4.75
N SER A 86 16.39 -3.26 5.58
CA SER A 86 16.20 -3.83 6.91
C SER A 86 15.34 -2.95 7.82
N LYS A 87 15.54 -1.62 7.78
CA LYS A 87 14.70 -0.68 8.54
C LYS A 87 13.24 -0.71 8.08
N PHE A 88 13.00 -0.70 6.77
CA PHE A 88 11.66 -0.85 6.20
C PHE A 88 11.00 -2.16 6.61
N ALA A 89 11.72 -3.29 6.50
CA ALA A 89 11.20 -4.60 6.88
C ALA A 89 10.86 -4.68 8.38
N ALA A 90 11.67 -4.05 9.24
CA ALA A 90 11.41 -3.95 10.67
C ALA A 90 10.15 -3.13 10.97
N LEU A 91 9.98 -1.98 10.29
CA LEU A 91 8.79 -1.13 10.42
C LEU A 91 7.53 -1.90 10.00
N MET A 92 7.58 -2.60 8.87
CA MET A 92 6.47 -3.39 8.33
C MET A 92 6.21 -4.69 9.09
N LYS A 93 7.06 -5.07 10.05
CA LYS A 93 7.02 -6.38 10.73
C LYS A 93 6.91 -7.55 9.74
N GLY A 94 7.55 -7.41 8.57
CA GLY A 94 7.55 -8.39 7.49
C GLY A 94 6.34 -8.41 6.55
N ASN A 95 5.25 -7.69 6.82
CA ASN A 95 4.08 -7.63 5.92
C ASN A 95 3.40 -6.26 5.96
N THR A 96 3.46 -5.54 4.84
CA THR A 96 2.87 -4.20 4.65
C THR A 96 1.37 -4.18 4.93
N THR A 97 0.64 -5.22 4.55
CA THR A 97 -0.81 -5.29 4.75
C THR A 97 -1.16 -5.49 6.22
N THR A 98 -0.44 -6.36 6.93
CA THR A 98 -0.62 -6.54 8.38
C THR A 98 -0.28 -5.27 9.15
N PHE A 99 0.78 -4.57 8.75
CA PHE A 99 1.15 -3.28 9.33
C PHE A 99 0.05 -2.23 9.15
N THR A 100 -0.43 -2.07 7.91
CA THR A 100 -1.47 -1.11 7.54
C THR A 100 -2.78 -1.40 8.25
N GLU A 101 -3.20 -2.67 8.27
CA GLU A 101 -4.39 -3.11 9.00
C GLU A 101 -4.26 -2.84 10.50
N GLY A 102 -3.09 -3.07 11.10
CA GLY A 102 -2.84 -2.78 12.51
C GLY A 102 -2.98 -1.28 12.84
N LEU A 103 -2.51 -0.39 11.95
CA LEU A 103 -2.69 1.04 12.10
C LEU A 103 -4.15 1.45 11.96
N TYR A 104 -4.86 0.91 10.98
CA TYR A 104 -6.30 1.12 10.81
C TYR A 104 -7.09 0.70 12.06
N GLN A 105 -6.88 -0.51 12.56
CA GLN A 105 -7.55 -1.00 13.78
C GLN A 105 -7.23 -0.13 14.99
N GLY A 106 -5.97 0.31 15.11
CA GLY A 106 -5.55 1.25 16.14
C GLY A 106 -6.31 2.58 16.07
N TYR A 107 -6.51 3.10 14.87
CA TYR A 107 -7.33 4.29 14.64
C TYR A 107 -8.80 4.06 14.98
N VAL A 108 -9.41 2.95 14.55
CA VAL A 108 -10.83 2.65 14.81
C VAL A 108 -11.14 2.62 16.31
N VAL A 109 -10.23 2.08 17.11
CA VAL A 109 -10.38 1.97 18.57
C VAL A 109 -10.11 3.29 19.29
N SER A 110 -9.05 4.01 18.90
CA SER A 110 -8.58 5.20 19.63
C SER A 110 -9.09 6.53 19.07
N CYS A 111 -9.57 6.54 17.83
CA CYS A 111 -9.83 7.73 17.01
C CYS A 111 -8.63 8.68 16.86
N GLN A 112 -7.41 8.23 17.18
CA GLN A 112 -6.19 9.03 17.07
C GLN A 112 -5.49 8.77 15.74
N LYS A 113 -5.26 9.83 14.96
CA LYS A 113 -4.56 9.77 13.67
C LYS A 113 -3.04 9.83 13.77
N ASP A 114 -2.51 10.22 14.93
CA ASP A 114 -1.09 10.54 15.11
C ASP A 114 -0.19 9.35 14.74
N LYS A 115 -0.57 8.12 15.11
CA LYS A 115 0.18 6.91 14.74
C LYS A 115 0.28 6.68 13.23
N ILE A 116 -0.73 7.07 12.47
CA ILE A 116 -0.72 6.97 11.01
C ILE A 116 0.16 8.09 10.43
N CYS A 117 0.05 9.31 10.96
CA CYS A 117 0.92 10.42 10.59
C CYS A 117 2.41 10.10 10.83
N ASP A 118 2.74 9.59 12.02
CA ASP A 118 4.11 9.20 12.39
C ASP A 118 4.66 8.14 11.44
N ALA A 119 3.84 7.14 11.08
CA ALA A 119 4.20 6.11 10.12
C ALA A 119 4.45 6.68 8.71
N ILE A 120 3.63 7.64 8.25
CA ILE A 120 3.83 8.33 6.98
C ILE A 120 5.15 9.11 7.01
N ILE A 121 5.40 9.90 8.05
CA ILE A 121 6.64 10.70 8.20
C ILE A 121 7.88 9.78 8.17
N GLU A 122 7.84 8.65 8.89
CA GLU A 122 8.96 7.71 8.89
C GLU A 122 9.19 7.10 7.49
N LEU A 123 8.13 6.75 6.78
CA LEU A 123 8.21 6.19 5.43
C LEU A 123 8.65 7.22 4.38
N GLU A 124 8.23 8.48 4.48
CA GLU A 124 8.74 9.58 3.64
C GLU A 124 10.24 9.79 3.87
N GLY A 125 10.70 9.69 5.13
CA GLY A 125 12.12 9.69 5.46
C GLY A 125 12.89 8.57 4.76
N LEU A 126 12.35 7.35 4.77
CA LEU A 126 12.93 6.19 4.07
C LEU A 126 12.90 6.35 2.54
N GLN A 127 11.81 6.89 1.98
CA GLN A 127 11.68 7.15 0.55
C GLN A 127 12.73 8.17 0.08
N ASN A 128 12.89 9.26 0.83
CA ASN A 128 13.89 10.29 0.53
C ASN A 128 15.31 9.71 0.55
N ALA A 129 15.65 8.92 1.58
CA ALA A 129 16.95 8.27 1.66
C ALA A 129 17.19 7.25 0.53
N THR A 130 16.14 6.53 0.12
CA THR A 130 16.22 5.56 -0.99
C THR A 130 16.36 6.27 -2.34
N THR A 131 15.68 7.42 -2.51
CA THR A 131 15.83 8.27 -3.70
C THR A 131 17.25 8.83 -3.81
N HIS A 132 17.83 9.26 -2.68
CA HIS A 132 19.24 9.67 -2.64
C HIS A 132 20.19 8.53 -3.05
N CYS A 133 19.91 7.29 -2.62
CA CYS A 133 20.67 6.12 -3.06
C CYS A 133 20.52 5.85 -4.57
N LEU A 134 19.32 6.04 -5.13
CA LEU A 134 19.08 5.92 -6.57
C LEU A 134 19.94 6.91 -7.36
N ASP A 135 19.94 8.17 -6.93
CA ASP A 135 20.70 9.23 -7.60
C ASP A 135 22.22 8.96 -7.53
N GLY A 136 22.72 8.57 -6.35
CA GLY A 136 24.14 8.24 -6.17
C GLY A 136 24.60 7.05 -7.02
N ILE A 137 23.80 5.98 -7.10
CA ILE A 137 24.11 4.82 -7.94
C ILE A 137 24.04 5.18 -9.42
N LEU A 138 23.03 5.94 -9.84
CA LEU A 138 22.86 6.37 -11.22
C LEU A 138 24.05 7.22 -11.68
N GLN A 139 24.56 8.10 -10.83
CA GLN A 139 25.73 8.93 -11.13
C GLN A 139 27.02 8.12 -11.26
N LEU A 140 27.22 7.07 -10.45
CA LEU A 140 28.46 6.29 -10.43
C LEU A 140 28.49 5.13 -11.43
N ALA A 141 27.37 4.44 -11.64
CA ALA A 141 27.31 3.21 -12.42
C ALA A 141 26.32 3.26 -13.60
N GLY A 142 25.46 4.28 -13.68
CA GLY A 142 24.41 4.36 -14.68
C GLY A 142 23.26 3.37 -14.42
N VAL A 143 22.55 3.00 -15.49
CA VAL A 143 21.43 2.06 -15.44
C VAL A 143 21.94 0.63 -15.45
N GLY A 144 21.56 -0.17 -14.46
CA GLY A 144 21.95 -1.57 -14.36
C GLY A 144 21.28 -2.32 -13.21
N LYS A 145 21.69 -3.58 -13.00
CA LYS A 145 21.08 -4.49 -12.00
C LYS A 145 21.12 -3.96 -10.57
N ASP A 146 22.09 -3.13 -10.24
CA ASP A 146 22.21 -2.53 -8.90
C ASP A 146 21.19 -1.42 -8.69
N LEU A 147 20.88 -0.63 -9.73
CA LEU A 147 19.80 0.34 -9.72
C LEU A 147 18.44 -0.35 -9.54
N ASP A 148 18.21 -1.47 -10.23
CA ASP A 148 16.96 -2.23 -10.14
C ASP A 148 16.63 -2.67 -8.71
N LYS A 149 17.65 -3.05 -7.92
CA LYS A 149 17.48 -3.44 -6.51
C LYS A 149 16.96 -2.29 -5.67
N VAL A 150 17.53 -1.09 -5.86
CA VAL A 150 17.13 0.10 -5.10
C VAL A 150 15.76 0.59 -5.56
N GLN A 151 15.47 0.52 -6.87
CA GLN A 151 14.15 0.84 -7.41
C GLN A 151 13.07 -0.08 -6.87
N HIS A 152 13.37 -1.37 -6.73
CA HIS A 152 12.45 -2.33 -6.13
C HIS A 152 12.08 -1.92 -4.70
N LEU A 153 13.07 -1.61 -3.85
CA LEU A 153 12.82 -1.10 -2.50
C LEU A 153 12.00 0.19 -2.52
N ASN A 154 12.36 1.16 -3.36
CA ASN A 154 11.63 2.42 -3.47
C ASN A 154 10.16 2.20 -3.84
N ARG A 155 9.88 1.25 -4.74
CA ARG A 155 8.50 0.89 -5.11
C ARG A 155 7.71 0.33 -3.92
N LEU A 156 8.31 -0.55 -3.12
CA LEU A 156 7.66 -1.10 -1.93
C LEU A 156 7.34 -0.02 -0.89
N ILE A 157 8.27 0.93 -0.68
CA ILE A 157 8.05 2.07 0.22
C ILE A 157 6.91 2.95 -0.29
N ARG A 158 6.90 3.27 -1.60
CA ARG A 158 5.84 4.07 -2.23
C ARG A 158 4.47 3.42 -2.16
N GLU A 159 4.41 2.11 -2.34
CA GLU A 159 3.18 1.34 -2.19
C GLU A 159 2.64 1.45 -0.76
N ALA A 160 3.48 1.21 0.25
CA ALA A 160 3.10 1.38 1.65
C ALA A 160 2.61 2.81 1.96
N LEU A 161 3.32 3.83 1.49
CA LEU A 161 2.91 5.24 1.60
C LEU A 161 1.52 5.46 0.99
N SER A 162 1.30 5.00 -0.24
CA SER A 162 0.03 5.19 -0.93
C SER A 162 -1.16 4.59 -0.18
N TRP A 163 -0.95 3.46 0.50
CA TRP A 163 -1.98 2.83 1.32
C TRP A 163 -2.31 3.64 2.58
N LEU A 164 -1.30 4.21 3.24
CA LEU A 164 -1.52 5.06 4.42
C LEU A 164 -2.14 6.40 4.04
N GLU A 165 -1.72 6.99 2.92
CA GLU A 165 -2.29 8.24 2.39
C GLU A 165 -3.78 8.07 2.04
N ASP A 166 -4.17 6.93 1.47
CA ASP A 166 -5.56 6.59 1.18
C ASP A 166 -6.39 6.51 2.46
N ILE A 167 -5.89 5.84 3.50
CA ILE A 167 -6.55 5.80 4.81
C ILE A 167 -6.70 7.21 5.38
N MET A 168 -5.63 8.02 5.35
CA MET A 168 -5.66 9.40 5.84
C MET A 168 -6.68 10.26 5.09
N CYS A 169 -6.83 10.06 3.78
CA CYS A 169 -7.83 10.77 2.97
C CYS A 169 -9.25 10.51 3.49
N TYR A 170 -9.59 9.28 3.88
CA TYR A 170 -10.88 8.98 4.49
C TYR A 170 -11.00 9.48 5.93
N ILE A 171 -9.90 9.44 6.72
CA ILE A 171 -9.89 9.98 8.08
C ILE A 171 -10.24 11.47 8.09
N VAL A 172 -9.72 12.22 7.12
CA VAL A 172 -10.05 13.64 6.94
C VAL A 172 -11.52 13.84 6.55
N GLY A 173 -12.11 12.91 5.79
CA GLY A 173 -13.54 12.91 5.46
C GLY A 173 -14.46 12.59 6.64
N GLY A 174 -13.93 11.93 7.68
CA GLY A 174 -14.60 11.68 8.94
C GLY A 174 -14.70 10.19 9.28
N TYR A 175 -14.92 9.89 10.57
CA TYR A 175 -14.91 8.52 11.08
C TYR A 175 -15.88 7.58 10.36
N SER A 176 -17.10 8.05 10.05
CA SER A 176 -18.10 7.23 9.35
C SER A 176 -17.66 6.85 7.94
N GLU A 177 -16.98 7.73 7.22
CA GLU A 177 -16.48 7.44 5.87
C GLU A 177 -15.42 6.33 5.91
N VAL A 178 -14.51 6.38 6.89
CA VAL A 178 -13.47 5.36 7.09
C VAL A 178 -14.07 3.97 7.32
N ILE A 179 -15.02 3.87 8.25
CA ILE A 179 -15.69 2.59 8.58
C ILE A 179 -16.48 2.06 7.38
N GLU A 180 -17.18 2.94 6.66
CA GLU A 180 -17.94 2.56 5.48
C GLU A 180 -17.03 2.00 4.38
N MET A 181 -15.91 2.66 4.10
CA MET A 181 -14.96 2.24 3.06
C MET A 181 -14.28 0.92 3.41
N TYR A 182 -13.88 0.74 4.67
CA TYR A 182 -13.33 -0.51 5.16
C TYR A 182 -14.33 -1.67 5.01
N THR A 183 -15.57 -1.46 5.46
CA THR A 183 -16.64 -2.47 5.40
C THR A 183 -16.94 -2.88 3.96
N LYS A 184 -16.89 -1.92 3.02
CA LYS A 184 -17.10 -2.16 1.59
C LYS A 184 -15.89 -2.72 0.86
N ARG A 185 -14.77 -2.96 1.56
CA ARG A 185 -13.49 -3.39 0.97
C ARG A 185 -12.98 -2.45 -0.13
N ARG A 186 -13.11 -1.14 0.08
CA ARG A 186 -12.76 -0.10 -0.90
C ARG A 186 -11.45 0.63 -0.60
N LEU A 187 -10.75 0.26 0.46
CA LEU A 187 -9.42 0.80 0.74
C LEU A 187 -8.40 0.17 -0.21
N LEU A 188 -7.40 0.95 -0.67
CA LEU A 188 -6.44 0.48 -1.66
C LEU A 188 -5.72 -0.80 -1.24
N TYR A 189 -5.29 -0.90 0.02
CA TYR A 189 -4.56 -2.07 0.51
C TYR A 189 -5.41 -3.36 0.53
N GLN A 190 -6.75 -3.23 0.57
CA GLN A 190 -7.66 -4.38 0.56
C GLN A 190 -7.88 -4.95 -0.85
N ALA A 191 -7.58 -4.17 -1.89
CA ALA A 191 -7.69 -4.63 -3.28
C ALA A 191 -6.56 -5.60 -3.68
N PHE A 192 -5.47 -5.63 -2.91
CA PHE A 192 -4.29 -6.46 -3.16
C PHE A 192 -4.20 -7.70 -2.23
N MET A 193 -5.22 -7.94 -1.39
CA MET A 193 -5.40 -9.17 -0.60
C MET A 193 -6.22 -10.21 -1.35
#